data_AF-A0A0B2ARN4-F1
#
_entry.id   AF-A0A0B2ARN4-F1
#
_cell.length_a   1.000
_cell.length_b   1.000
_cell.length_c   1.000
_cell.angle_alpha   90.00
_cell.angle_beta   90.00
_cell.angle_gamma   90.00
#
_symmetry.space_group_name_H-M   'P 1'
#
loop_
_entity.id
_entity.type
_entity.pdbx_description
1 polymer ?
#
loop_
_entity_poly.entity_id
_entity_poly.type
_entity_poly.pdbx_seq_one_letter_code
_entity_poly.pdbx_strand_id
1 'polypeptide(L)'
;MLQPFIASLVEQVVASPEDPLLAGEGTSVPEGDRCESIFGLYAAGVPLGEIAQILGCSVLTAQDDIEQARGRRPVLANHDDRVAWELHRAVVDRLRDDPAPVVTAARVRLEELRAGDDGGQATREAAQFSEWGRLLEGDTESLIDSMLAPGEQGAQLRSATPFADVLTTDERLAAIRKASVPAPL
;
A
#
# COMPACT_ATOMS: atom_id res chain seq x y z
N MET A 1 -14.39 10.57 -14.15
CA MET A 1 -12.96 10.86 -13.88
C MET A 1 -12.18 9.56 -13.65
N LEU A 2 -12.18 8.62 -14.62
CA LEU A 2 -11.47 7.33 -14.52
C LEU A 2 -10.17 7.30 -15.34
N GLN A 3 -10.05 8.19 -16.33
CA GLN A 3 -8.99 8.19 -17.33
C GLN A 3 -7.59 8.57 -16.81
N PRO A 4 -7.39 9.60 -15.97
CA PRO A 4 -6.03 10.01 -15.57
C PRO A 4 -5.34 8.97 -14.68
N PHE A 5 -6.10 8.32 -13.79
CA PHE A 5 -5.59 7.26 -12.93
C PHE A 5 -5.16 6.01 -13.71
N ILE A 6 -6.02 5.54 -14.64
CA ILE A 6 -5.68 4.39 -15.49
C ILE A 6 -4.44 4.70 -16.33
N ALA A 7 -4.31 5.92 -16.86
CA ALA A 7 -3.11 6.34 -17.59
C ALA A 7 -1.85 6.28 -16.72
N SER A 8 -1.89 6.79 -15.48
CA SER A 8 -0.76 6.73 -14.54
C SER A 8 -0.38 5.29 -14.18
N LEU A 9 -1.35 4.39 -13.95
CA LEU A 9 -1.06 2.99 -13.70
C LEU A 9 -0.44 2.31 -14.93
N VAL A 10 -0.96 2.60 -16.13
CA VAL A 10 -0.42 2.05 -17.38
C VAL A 10 1.03 2.51 -17.58
N GLU A 11 1.33 3.79 -17.32
CA GLU A 11 2.71 4.30 -17.36
C GLU A 11 3.62 3.56 -16.36
N GLN A 12 3.16 3.30 -15.14
CA GLN A 12 3.91 2.56 -14.13
C GLN A 12 4.19 1.12 -14.57
N VAL A 13 3.20 0.40 -15.13
CA VAL A 13 3.44 -0.98 -15.58
C VAL A 13 4.37 -1.00 -16.79
N VAL A 14 4.21 -0.08 -17.75
CA VAL A 14 5.07 -0.01 -18.95
C VAL A 14 6.51 0.40 -18.61
N ALA A 15 6.70 1.20 -17.56
CA ALA A 15 8.02 1.60 -17.09
C ALA A 15 8.75 0.51 -16.29
N SER A 16 8.04 -0.53 -15.83
CA SER A 16 8.64 -1.64 -15.08
C SER A 16 9.25 -2.64 -16.08
N PRO A 17 10.58 -2.81 -16.15
CA PRO A 17 11.20 -3.70 -17.13
C PRO A 17 10.77 -5.15 -16.90
N GLU A 18 10.15 -5.75 -17.90
CA GLU A 18 9.91 -7.19 -17.94
C GLU A 18 11.24 -7.91 -18.28
N ASP A 19 11.58 -8.91 -17.47
CA ASP A 19 12.67 -9.89 -17.63
C ASP A 19 14.02 -9.61 -16.91
N PRO A 20 14.30 -10.31 -15.79
CA PRO A 20 15.59 -10.25 -15.07
C PRO A 20 16.74 -10.99 -15.79
N LEU A 21 16.51 -11.68 -16.90
CA LEU A 21 17.51 -12.57 -17.50
C LEU A 21 18.57 -11.88 -18.38
N LEU A 22 18.51 -10.55 -18.56
CA LEU A 22 19.48 -9.80 -19.38
C LEU A 22 20.14 -8.59 -18.70
N ALA A 23 19.91 -8.34 -17.41
CA ALA A 23 20.56 -7.23 -16.70
C ALA A 23 21.81 -7.71 -15.96
N GLY A 24 22.98 -7.37 -16.52
CA GLY A 24 24.24 -7.36 -15.78
C GLY A 24 24.12 -6.50 -14.53
N GLU A 25 24.59 -7.05 -13.42
CA GLU A 25 24.83 -6.49 -12.10
C GLU A 25 24.39 -5.03 -11.86
N GLY A 26 23.35 -4.85 -11.03
CA GLY A 26 23.21 -3.67 -10.17
C GLY A 26 21.99 -2.78 -10.40
N THR A 27 20.77 -3.29 -10.19
CA THR A 27 19.63 -2.69 -9.46
C THR A 27 18.38 -3.51 -9.75
N SER A 28 18.12 -4.54 -8.95
CA SER A 28 16.85 -5.27 -9.03
C SER A 28 15.73 -4.38 -8.50
N VAL A 29 14.92 -3.81 -9.39
CA VAL A 29 13.57 -3.36 -9.02
C VAL A 29 12.84 -4.57 -8.43
N PRO A 30 12.23 -4.47 -7.24
CA PRO A 30 11.55 -5.61 -6.66
C PRO A 30 10.41 -6.05 -7.59
N GLU A 31 10.36 -7.34 -7.89
CA GLU A 31 9.32 -8.08 -8.64
C GLU A 31 7.88 -7.83 -8.11
N GLY A 32 7.75 -7.08 -7.01
CA GLY A 32 6.52 -6.62 -6.39
C GLY A 32 5.74 -5.56 -7.15
N ASP A 33 6.40 -4.65 -7.86
CA ASP A 33 5.74 -3.46 -8.43
C ASP A 33 4.84 -3.78 -9.61
N ARG A 34 5.28 -4.68 -10.49
CA ARG A 34 4.50 -5.11 -11.66
C ARG A 34 3.19 -5.78 -11.25
N CYS A 35 3.26 -6.78 -10.37
CA CYS A 35 2.08 -7.50 -9.89
C CYS A 35 1.09 -6.57 -9.20
N GLU A 36 1.59 -5.64 -8.38
CA GLU A 36 0.74 -4.67 -7.69
C GLU A 36 0.11 -3.63 -8.62
N SER A 37 0.80 -3.27 -9.70
CA SER A 37 0.28 -2.35 -10.71
C SER A 37 -0.80 -3.03 -11.57
N ILE A 38 -0.56 -4.27 -12.00
CA ILE A 38 -1.56 -5.11 -12.69
C ILE A 38 -2.80 -5.31 -11.82
N PHE A 39 -2.60 -5.64 -10.54
CA PHE A 39 -3.71 -5.78 -9.61
C PHE A 39 -4.47 -4.47 -9.40
N GLY A 40 -3.78 -3.32 -9.41
CA GLY A 40 -4.41 -2.00 -9.38
C GLY A 40 -5.34 -1.75 -10.58
N LEU A 41 -4.90 -2.09 -11.79
CA LEU A 41 -5.73 -2.00 -13.01
C LEU A 41 -6.95 -2.91 -12.94
N TYR A 42 -6.76 -4.16 -12.49
CA TYR A 42 -7.84 -5.11 -12.31
C TYR A 42 -8.87 -4.60 -11.29
N ALA A 43 -8.42 -4.16 -10.11
CA ALA A 43 -9.28 -3.56 -9.09
C ALA A 43 -9.97 -2.27 -9.58
N ALA A 44 -9.39 -1.56 -10.55
CA ALA A 44 -10.01 -0.41 -11.19
C ALA A 44 -11.15 -0.78 -12.15
N GLY A 45 -11.34 -2.07 -12.46
CA GLY A 45 -12.35 -2.57 -13.37
C GLY A 45 -11.88 -2.72 -14.81
N VAL A 46 -10.56 -2.63 -15.07
CA VAL A 46 -10.01 -2.86 -16.41
C VAL A 46 -10.12 -4.36 -16.75
N PRO A 47 -10.72 -4.74 -17.89
CA PRO A 47 -10.83 -6.15 -18.28
C PRO A 47 -9.46 -6.82 -18.42
N LEU A 48 -9.34 -8.07 -17.97
CA LEU A 48 -8.07 -8.81 -18.00
C LEU A 48 -7.44 -8.90 -19.40
N GLY A 49 -8.26 -9.05 -20.44
CA GLY A 49 -7.78 -9.07 -21.83
C GLY A 49 -7.20 -7.72 -22.28
N GLU A 50 -7.73 -6.61 -21.78
CA GLU A 50 -7.21 -5.27 -22.05
C GLU A 50 -5.91 -5.02 -21.28
N ILE A 51 -5.84 -5.46 -20.01
CA ILE A 51 -4.59 -5.45 -19.24
C ILE A 51 -3.50 -6.24 -19.98
N ALA A 52 -3.77 -7.48 -20.39
CA ALA A 52 -2.81 -8.31 -21.12
C ALA A 52 -2.36 -7.65 -22.44
N GLN A 53 -3.29 -7.01 -23.17
CA GLN A 53 -2.98 -6.29 -24.40
C GLN A 53 -2.07 -5.08 -24.15
N ILE A 54 -2.36 -4.27 -23.12
CA ILE A 54 -1.54 -3.09 -22.76
C ILE A 54 -0.11 -3.51 -22.44
N LEU A 55 0.05 -4.65 -21.77
CA LEU A 55 1.34 -5.15 -21.30
C LEU A 55 2.09 -6.00 -22.33
N GLY A 56 1.45 -6.36 -23.44
CA GLY A 56 2.04 -7.27 -24.42
C GLY A 56 2.27 -8.68 -23.87
N CYS A 57 1.55 -9.08 -22.82
CA CYS A 57 1.67 -10.39 -22.19
C CYS A 57 0.43 -11.27 -22.45
N SER A 58 0.48 -12.53 -22.02
CA SER A 58 -0.69 -13.42 -22.14
C SER A 58 -1.73 -13.14 -21.04
N VAL A 59 -3.00 -13.43 -21.31
CA VAL A 59 -4.08 -13.36 -20.31
C VAL A 59 -3.77 -14.20 -19.07
N LEU A 60 -3.13 -15.36 -19.27
CA LEU A 60 -2.72 -16.24 -18.17
C LEU A 60 -1.61 -15.60 -17.32
N THR A 61 -0.63 -14.95 -17.94
CA THR A 61 0.43 -14.22 -17.22
C THR A 61 -0.16 -13.10 -16.36
N ALA A 62 -1.04 -12.26 -16.94
CA ALA A 62 -1.70 -11.20 -16.18
C ALA A 62 -2.57 -11.76 -15.04
N GLN A 63 -3.20 -12.92 -15.24
CA GLN A 63 -3.96 -13.61 -14.20
C GLN A 63 -3.06 -14.09 -13.06
N ASP A 64 -1.92 -14.72 -13.38
CA ASP A 64 -0.97 -15.22 -12.39
C ASP A 64 -0.39 -14.07 -11.55
N ASP A 65 -0.08 -12.92 -12.19
CA ASP A 65 0.37 -11.71 -11.49
C ASP A 65 -0.68 -11.16 -10.52
N ILE A 66 -1.96 -11.17 -10.93
CA ILE A 66 -3.09 -10.79 -10.07
C ILE A 66 -3.21 -11.74 -8.89
N GLU A 67 -3.17 -13.05 -9.12
CA GLU A 67 -3.26 -14.04 -8.05
C GLU A 67 -2.06 -13.96 -7.11
N GLN A 68 -0.86 -13.70 -7.63
CA GLN A 68 0.33 -13.49 -6.80
C GLN A 68 0.19 -12.24 -5.92
N ALA A 69 -0.28 -11.12 -6.48
CA ALA A 69 -0.58 -9.92 -5.68
C ALA A 69 -1.65 -10.23 -4.63
N ARG A 70 -2.75 -10.87 -5.02
CA ARG A 70 -3.84 -11.25 -4.10
C ARG A 70 -3.37 -12.16 -2.97
N GLY A 71 -2.49 -13.12 -3.25
CA GLY A 71 -1.93 -14.06 -2.28
C GLY A 71 -1.02 -13.42 -1.23
N ARG A 72 -0.51 -12.19 -1.45
CA ARG A 72 0.27 -11.43 -0.47
C ARG A 72 -0.58 -10.72 0.58
N ARG A 73 -1.91 -10.67 0.40
CA ARG A 73 -2.82 -10.02 1.34
C ARG A 73 -3.21 -10.96 2.47
N PRO A 74 -3.25 -10.50 3.73
CA PRO A 74 -3.80 -11.29 4.81
C PRO A 74 -5.31 -11.48 4.63
N VAL A 75 -5.84 -12.59 5.14
CA VAL A 75 -7.28 -12.82 5.21
C VAL A 75 -7.86 -11.96 6.33
N LEU A 76 -8.58 -10.90 5.96
CA LEU A 76 -9.20 -9.95 6.88
C LEU A 76 -10.72 -9.99 6.76
N ALA A 77 -11.40 -10.10 7.91
CA ALA A 77 -12.82 -10.43 7.98
C ALA A 77 -13.73 -9.31 7.45
N ASN A 78 -13.45 -8.05 7.81
CA ASN A 78 -14.29 -6.91 7.44
C ASN A 78 -13.64 -6.06 6.34
N HIS A 79 -14.46 -5.28 5.65
CA HIS A 79 -14.03 -4.42 4.55
C HIS A 79 -13.13 -3.26 5.04
N ASP A 80 -13.42 -2.69 6.20
CA ASP A 80 -12.71 -1.53 6.71
C ASP A 80 -11.26 -1.88 7.09
N ASP A 81 -11.02 -3.06 7.63
CA ASP A 81 -9.68 -3.61 7.90
C ASP A 81 -8.91 -3.83 6.61
N ARG A 82 -9.57 -4.31 5.54
CA ARG A 82 -8.94 -4.44 4.21
C ARG A 82 -8.57 -3.08 3.65
N VAL A 83 -9.45 -2.08 3.77
CA VAL A 83 -9.16 -0.71 3.33
C VAL A 83 -7.98 -0.14 4.11
N ALA A 84 -7.99 -0.26 5.44
CA ALA A 84 -6.91 0.21 6.29
C ALA A 84 -5.59 -0.48 5.94
N TRP A 85 -5.60 -1.80 5.71
CA TRP A 85 -4.41 -2.55 5.29
C TRP A 85 -3.90 -2.10 3.92
N GLU A 86 -4.75 -1.93 2.92
CA GLU A 86 -4.31 -1.46 1.59
C GLU A 86 -3.78 -0.03 1.60
N LEU A 87 -4.36 0.86 2.42
CA LEU A 87 -3.83 2.21 2.61
C LEU A 87 -2.42 2.16 3.22
N HIS A 88 -2.21 1.32 4.24
CA HIS A 88 -0.89 1.13 4.82
C HIS A 88 0.10 0.48 3.85
N ARG A 89 -0.34 -0.49 3.03
CA ARG A 89 0.49 -1.09 1.96
C ARG A 89 0.97 -0.04 0.98
N ALA A 90 0.09 0.85 0.53
CA ALA A 90 0.47 1.94 -0.37
C ALA A 90 1.45 2.94 0.28
N VAL A 91 1.32 3.21 1.59
CA VAL A 91 2.31 4.02 2.32
C VAL A 91 3.65 3.30 2.45
N VAL A 92 3.64 1.97 2.64
CA VAL A 92 4.87 1.16 2.64
C VAL A 92 5.60 1.23 1.30
N ASP A 93 4.87 1.23 0.18
CA ASP A 93 5.48 1.42 -1.14
C ASP A 93 6.23 2.77 -1.19
N ARG A 94 5.63 3.87 -0.70
CA ARG A 94 6.31 5.17 -0.57
C ARG A 94 7.50 5.17 0.38
N LEU A 95 7.41 4.44 1.50
CA LEU A 95 8.51 4.32 2.48
C LEU A 95 9.73 3.61 1.90
N ARG A 96 9.50 2.62 1.03
CA ARG A 96 10.58 1.89 0.34
C ARG A 96 11.29 2.76 -0.69
N ASP A 97 10.54 3.64 -1.37
CA ASP A 97 11.08 4.54 -2.38
C ASP A 97 11.88 5.70 -1.76
N ASP A 98 11.25 6.46 -0.85
CA ASP A 98 11.88 7.58 -0.15
C ASP A 98 11.31 7.72 1.27
N PRO A 99 11.98 7.13 2.28
CA PRO A 99 11.45 7.08 3.65
C PRO A 99 11.45 8.45 4.33
N ALA A 100 12.40 9.34 4.01
CA ALA A 100 12.60 10.60 4.72
C ALA A 100 11.36 11.53 4.68
N PRO A 101 10.79 11.89 3.52
CA PRO A 101 9.61 12.75 3.47
C PRO A 101 8.38 12.11 4.11
N VAL A 102 8.22 10.79 3.98
CA VAL A 102 7.08 10.06 4.56
C VAL A 102 7.13 10.08 6.08
N VAL A 103 8.29 9.77 6.67
CA VAL A 103 8.49 9.80 8.13
C VAL A 103 8.35 11.22 8.67
N THR A 104 8.87 12.23 7.98
CA THR A 104 8.69 13.64 8.38
C THR A 104 7.22 14.03 8.40
N ALA A 105 6.46 13.74 7.34
CA ALA A 105 5.03 14.04 7.27
C ALA A 105 4.25 13.32 8.40
N ALA A 106 4.57 12.04 8.65
CA ALA A 106 3.93 11.27 9.71
C ALA A 106 4.22 11.84 11.11
N ARG A 107 5.44 12.32 11.37
CA ARG A 107 5.79 12.96 12.65
C ARG A 107 5.02 14.26 12.87
N VAL A 108 4.94 15.12 11.85
CA VAL A 108 4.14 16.36 11.91
C VAL A 108 2.68 16.02 12.21
N ARG A 109 2.11 15.05 11.49
CA ARG A 109 0.72 14.64 11.70
C ARG A 109 0.49 14.05 13.09
N LEU A 110 1.45 13.28 13.61
CA LEU A 110 1.38 12.70 14.95
C LEU A 110 1.39 13.78 16.05
N GLU A 111 2.18 14.85 15.87
CA GLU A 111 2.18 15.99 16.78
C GLU A 111 0.84 16.72 16.76
N GLU A 112 0.23 16.93 15.59
CA GLU A 112 -1.12 17.51 15.46
C GLU A 112 -2.19 16.65 16.14
N LEU A 113 -2.14 15.32 15.94
CA LEU A 113 -3.07 14.38 16.56
C LEU A 113 -2.96 14.40 18.09
N ARG A 114 -1.74 14.52 18.63
CA ARG A 114 -1.49 14.65 20.08
C ARG A 114 -1.96 16.00 20.62
N ALA A 115 -1.80 17.07 19.85
CA ALA A 115 -2.20 18.42 20.27
C ALA A 115 -3.72 18.62 20.23
N GLY A 116 -4.44 17.94 19.32
CA GLY A 116 -5.90 17.98 19.26
C GLY A 116 -6.60 17.18 20.36
N ASP A 117 -5.87 16.35 21.11
CA ASP A 117 -6.36 15.58 22.25
C ASP A 117 -6.26 16.41 23.55
N ASP A 118 -6.96 17.54 23.59
CA ASP A 118 -6.92 18.56 24.65
C ASP A 118 -7.54 18.12 26.01
N GLY A 119 -7.87 16.83 26.18
CA GLY A 119 -8.93 16.44 27.11
C GLY A 119 -8.77 15.12 27.83
N GLY A 120 -7.59 14.83 28.38
CA GLY A 120 -7.45 13.99 29.57
C GLY A 120 -8.17 12.65 29.56
N GLN A 121 -7.68 11.69 28.79
CA GLN A 121 -7.98 10.29 29.07
C GLN A 121 -6.75 9.44 28.81
N ALA A 122 -6.48 8.49 29.71
CA ALA A 122 -5.64 7.34 29.42
C ALA A 122 -6.37 6.42 28.41
N THR A 123 -6.60 6.93 27.19
CA THR A 123 -7.35 6.27 26.13
C THR A 123 -6.45 5.39 25.28
N ARG A 124 -7.09 4.41 24.64
CA ARG A 124 -6.47 3.51 23.65
C ARG A 124 -5.71 4.28 22.56
N GLU A 125 -6.16 5.48 22.22
CA GLU A 125 -5.57 6.38 21.22
C GLU A 125 -4.22 6.96 21.67
N ALA A 126 -4.09 7.42 22.91
CA ALA A 126 -2.82 7.89 23.46
C ALA A 126 -1.74 6.78 23.46
N ALA A 127 -2.14 5.54 23.74
CA ALA A 127 -1.25 4.38 23.64
C ALA A 127 -0.83 4.10 22.18
N GLN A 128 -1.75 4.21 21.21
CA GLN A 128 -1.43 4.09 19.79
C GLN A 128 -0.49 5.21 19.31
N PHE A 129 -0.71 6.46 19.73
CA PHE A 129 0.16 7.58 19.37
C PHE A 129 1.55 7.46 19.98
N SER A 130 1.65 6.90 21.19
CA SER A 130 2.95 6.61 21.81
C SER A 130 3.69 5.53 21.04
N GLU A 131 3.00 4.46 20.66
CA GLU A 131 3.57 3.37 19.87
C GLU A 131 4.01 3.84 18.48
N TRP A 132 3.20 4.66 17.79
CA TRP A 132 3.61 5.29 16.53
C TRP A 132 4.84 6.18 16.69
N GLY A 133 4.94 6.94 17.79
CA GLY A 133 6.13 7.73 18.09
C GLY A 133 7.38 6.86 18.18
N ARG A 134 7.30 5.77 18.95
CA ARG A 134 8.37 4.79 19.10
C ARG A 134 8.78 4.17 17.75
N LEU A 135 7.80 3.81 16.92
CA LEU A 135 8.05 3.22 15.60
C LEU A 135 8.69 4.21 14.63
N LEU A 136 8.25 5.48 14.63
CA LEU A 136 8.81 6.53 13.78
C LEU A 136 10.21 6.98 14.19
N GLU A 137 10.66 6.68 15.41
CA GLU A 137 12.03 6.89 15.89
C GLU A 137 12.98 5.72 15.56
N GLY A 138 12.41 4.55 15.24
CA GLY A 138 13.14 3.34 14.87
C GLY A 138 13.60 3.31 13.43
N ASP A 139 14.00 2.12 12.98
CA ASP A 139 14.35 1.87 11.58
C ASP A 139 13.11 1.64 10.70
N THR A 140 13.27 1.92 9.40
CA THR A 140 12.18 1.83 8.41
C THR A 140 11.60 0.42 8.29
N GLU A 141 12.42 -0.63 8.40
CA GLU A 141 11.95 -2.02 8.27
C GLU A 141 11.03 -2.41 9.43
N SER A 142 11.43 -2.11 10.67
CA SER A 142 10.58 -2.31 11.85
C SER A 142 9.24 -1.55 11.77
N LEU A 143 9.27 -0.35 11.18
CA LEU A 143 8.06 0.43 10.92
C LEU A 143 7.15 -0.26 9.89
N ILE A 144 7.72 -0.70 8.76
CA ILE A 144 7.00 -1.41 7.69
C ILE A 144 6.37 -2.70 8.23
N ASP A 145 7.13 -3.50 8.97
CA ASP A 145 6.65 -4.74 9.58
C ASP A 145 5.45 -4.48 10.50
N SER A 146 5.52 -3.42 11.30
CA SER A 146 4.43 -3.03 12.20
C SER A 146 3.19 -2.54 11.45
N MET A 147 3.38 -1.80 10.35
CA MET A 147 2.27 -1.32 9.51
C MET A 147 1.50 -2.47 8.83
N LEU A 148 2.22 -3.50 8.38
CA LEU A 148 1.65 -4.64 7.65
C LEU A 148 1.33 -5.85 8.54
N ALA A 149 1.60 -5.75 9.85
CA ALA A 149 1.33 -6.81 10.80
C ALA A 149 -0.12 -7.32 10.67
N PRO A 150 -0.31 -8.64 10.52
CA PRO A 150 -1.64 -9.24 10.49
C PRO A 150 -2.25 -9.27 11.89
N GLY A 151 -3.54 -9.57 11.97
CA GLY A 151 -4.25 -9.77 13.23
C GLY A 151 -4.65 -8.49 13.98
N GLU A 152 -5.15 -8.67 15.20
CA GLU A 152 -5.78 -7.62 15.99
C GLU A 152 -4.84 -6.46 16.33
N GLN A 153 -3.58 -6.76 16.66
CA GLN A 153 -2.59 -5.73 17.00
C GLN A 153 -2.32 -4.79 15.81
N GLY A 154 -2.13 -5.35 14.61
CA GLY A 154 -1.96 -4.54 13.40
C GLY A 154 -3.22 -3.76 13.05
N ALA A 155 -4.41 -4.36 13.17
CA ALA A 155 -5.68 -3.68 12.92
C ALA A 155 -5.87 -2.50 13.88
N GLN A 156 -5.58 -2.69 15.17
CA GLN A 156 -5.60 -1.65 16.17
C GLN A 156 -4.63 -0.52 15.84
N LEU A 157 -3.40 -0.84 15.41
CA LEU A 157 -2.42 0.19 15.09
C LEU A 157 -2.87 1.05 13.88
N ARG A 158 -3.48 0.41 12.86
CA ARG A 158 -3.99 1.07 11.66
C ARG A 158 -5.25 1.93 11.88
N SER A 159 -5.98 1.73 12.99
CA SER A 159 -7.21 2.50 13.26
C SER A 159 -6.95 3.98 13.57
N ALA A 160 -5.73 4.33 13.98
CA ALA A 160 -5.32 5.68 14.36
C ALA A 160 -3.95 5.99 13.73
N THR A 161 -3.93 6.15 12.40
CA THR A 161 -2.70 6.22 11.61
C THR A 161 -2.19 7.66 11.39
N PRO A 162 -0.88 7.94 11.57
CA PRO A 162 -0.30 9.24 11.27
C PRO A 162 -0.02 9.46 9.77
N PHE A 163 -0.36 8.51 8.89
CA PHE A 163 0.00 8.55 7.47
C PHE A 163 -1.12 9.07 6.55
N ALA A 164 -2.15 9.72 7.10
CA ALA A 164 -3.36 10.10 6.37
C ALA A 164 -3.08 10.95 5.11
N ASP A 165 -2.05 11.79 5.15
CA ASP A 165 -1.73 12.80 4.12
C ASP A 165 -0.55 12.40 3.22
N VAL A 166 -0.01 11.19 3.39
CA VAL A 166 1.14 10.72 2.58
C VAL A 166 0.72 10.34 1.17
N LEU A 167 -0.49 9.80 1.03
CA LEU A 167 -1.02 9.32 -0.25
C LEU A 167 -1.81 10.42 -0.95
N THR A 168 -1.61 10.52 -2.26
CA THR A 168 -2.48 11.31 -3.14
C THR A 168 -3.89 10.76 -3.18
N THR A 169 -4.85 11.56 -3.64
CA THR A 169 -6.25 11.10 -3.80
C THR A 169 -6.35 9.86 -4.68
N ASP A 170 -5.60 9.81 -5.78
CA ASP A 170 -5.63 8.69 -6.72
C ASP A 170 -5.07 7.41 -6.11
N GLU A 171 -3.97 7.48 -5.34
CA GLU A 171 -3.42 6.33 -4.61
C GLU A 171 -4.37 5.82 -3.54
N ARG A 172 -5.05 6.72 -2.82
CA ARG A 172 -6.07 6.33 -1.83
C ARG A 172 -7.23 5.60 -2.50
N LEU A 173 -7.70 6.11 -3.65
CA LEU A 173 -8.76 5.45 -4.42
C LEU A 173 -8.31 4.09 -4.95
N ALA A 174 -7.06 3.96 -5.40
CA ALA A 174 -6.47 2.69 -5.82
C ALA A 174 -6.49 1.66 -4.68
N ALA A 175 -6.01 2.06 -3.49
CA ALA A 175 -6.00 1.21 -2.30
C ALA A 175 -7.40 0.76 -1.89
N ILE A 176 -8.38 1.67 -1.88
CA ILE A 176 -9.78 1.35 -1.54
C ILE A 176 -10.38 0.36 -2.55
N ARG A 177 -10.08 0.51 -3.84
CA ARG A 177 -10.54 -0.44 -4.87
C ARG A 177 -9.90 -1.80 -4.71
N LYS A 178 -8.60 -1.86 -4.44
CA LYS A 178 -7.87 -3.11 -4.13
C LYS A 178 -8.52 -3.85 -2.95
N ALA A 179 -8.93 -3.14 -1.90
CA ALA A 179 -9.60 -3.72 -0.73
C ALA A 179 -11.00 -4.31 -1.01
N SER A 180 -11.62 -3.90 -2.12
CA SER A 180 -12.90 -4.46 -2.58
C SER A 180 -12.73 -5.82 -3.26
N VAL A 181 -11.51 -6.18 -3.66
CA VAL A 181 -11.19 -7.51 -4.19
C VAL A 181 -10.69 -8.40 -3.05
N PRO A 182 -11.45 -9.42 -2.63
CA PRO A 182 -11.05 -10.26 -1.50
C PRO A 182 -9.79 -11.08 -1.82
N ALA A 183 -9.02 -11.39 -0.78
CA ALA A 183 -7.91 -12.35 -0.86
C ALA A 183 -8.42 -13.73 -1.34
N PRO A 184 -7.57 -14.57 -1.94
CA PRO A 184 -7.92 -15.94 -2.29
C PRO A 184 -8.29 -16.72 -1.01
N LEU A 185 -9.27 -17.63 -1.12
CA LEU A 185 -9.69 -18.52 -0.02
C LEU A 185 -8.66 -19.61 0.25
#